data_AF-U5HDB7-F1
#
_entry.id   AF-U5HDB7-F1
#
_cell.length_a   1.000
_cell.length_b   1.000
_cell.length_c   1.000
_cell.angle_alpha   90.00
_cell.angle_beta   90.00
_cell.angle_gamma   90.00
#
_symmetry.space_group_name_H-M   'P 1'
#
loop_
_entity.id
_entity.type
_entity.pdbx_description
1 polymer ?
#
loop_
_entity_poly.entity_id
_entity_poly.type
_entity_poly.pdbx_seq_one_letter_code
_entity_poly.pdbx_strand_id
1 'polypeptide(L)'
;MQSSQKTPFSDSSDSHSFNDEANHGTNSGGNPAPAQAQAPPRIITVQPLLRSDMQTSYAQDMGTGSLDHDCYGSVLNFCGVIVGNCGTIPCCPAPNIYKQVGQGSVGLITRFGQFYKSVDPGLVKVNPFTERLRIVDVKIQSIPIPRQNVTTRDNVSVDLDSVMFYHIVSPFRAVFGIADVRNALMERAQTTLRHVIGSRTLQSLLTDREAVASEIESIVEGVAEAWGVKVESILIKDILFSSELQASLSSAAQAKRVGEAKIIAARAEVDSAKLMREAADILSSPAAIQIRQLEALQQMARSSQAKTIFVPMNLFGNGAADTASVAGPSGLNNTAMLNHLADS
;
A
#
# COMPACT_ATOMS: atom_id res chain seq x y z
N MET A 1 30.94 28.57 43.22
CA MET A 1 29.69 29.34 43.05
C MET A 1 28.72 28.41 42.33
N GLN A 2 27.96 27.57 43.05
CA GLN A 2 26.55 27.82 43.45
C GLN A 2 25.71 28.34 42.27
N SER A 3 24.58 27.78 41.84
CA SER A 3 23.60 26.83 42.38
C SER A 3 22.62 26.52 41.22
N SER A 4 22.32 25.26 40.88
CA SER A 4 21.06 24.53 41.20
C SER A 4 19.79 25.22 40.66
N GLN A 5 18.93 24.58 39.84
CA GLN A 5 18.06 23.45 40.17
C GLN A 5 17.50 22.84 38.86
N LYS A 6 17.59 21.54 38.56
CA LYS A 6 16.95 20.33 39.13
C LYS A 6 15.54 20.05 38.56
N THR A 7 15.50 18.98 37.74
CA THR A 7 14.38 18.10 37.37
C THR A 7 13.81 17.41 38.65
N PRO A 8 12.74 16.55 38.68
CA PRO A 8 12.72 15.29 37.92
C PRO A 8 11.35 14.67 37.55
N PHE A 9 11.53 13.66 36.70
CA PHE A 9 10.67 12.54 36.36
C PHE A 9 10.72 11.48 37.51
N SER A 10 9.59 10.84 37.81
CA SER A 10 9.45 9.53 38.49
C SER A 10 7.97 9.11 38.34
N ASP A 11 7.59 8.09 37.58
CA ASP A 11 7.81 6.64 37.79
C ASP A 11 7.08 6.13 39.05
N SER A 12 6.00 5.36 38.86
CA SER A 12 5.71 4.11 39.60
C SER A 12 4.37 3.51 39.20
N SER A 13 4.39 2.19 39.27
CA SER A 13 3.48 1.16 38.83
C SER A 13 2.26 0.94 39.74
N ASP A 14 1.52 -0.11 39.38
CA ASP A 14 0.57 -0.89 40.18
C ASP A 14 -0.91 -0.52 39.93
N SER A 15 -1.88 -1.43 39.93
CA SER A 15 -1.99 -2.87 39.66
C SER A 15 -3.50 -3.15 39.74
N HIS A 16 -3.93 -4.30 39.21
CA HIS A 16 -5.29 -4.84 39.28
C HIS A 16 -6.11 -4.57 40.56
N SER A 17 -7.41 -4.34 40.39
CA SER A 17 -8.42 -5.19 41.04
C SER A 17 -9.78 -5.09 40.36
N PHE A 18 -10.31 -6.27 40.05
CA PHE A 18 -11.68 -6.59 39.67
C PHE A 18 -12.30 -7.23 40.93
N ASN A 19 -13.55 -6.88 41.25
CA ASN A 19 -14.58 -7.65 41.98
C ASN A 19 -15.78 -6.69 42.17
N ASP A 20 -16.94 -6.94 41.55
CA ASP A 20 -18.03 -7.82 42.04
C ASP A 20 -18.42 -7.53 43.49
N GLU A 21 -19.61 -6.95 43.72
CA GLU A 21 -20.79 -7.69 44.18
C GLU A 21 -22.02 -6.77 44.38
N ALA A 22 -23.20 -7.35 44.16
CA ALA A 22 -24.50 -6.74 44.34
C ALA A 22 -24.96 -6.80 45.82
N ASN A 23 -25.77 -5.81 46.25
CA ASN A 23 -27.18 -5.99 46.62
C ASN A 23 -27.67 -5.14 47.83
N HIS A 24 -28.89 -4.61 47.64
CA HIS A 24 -29.95 -4.18 48.57
C HIS A 24 -29.73 -3.12 49.68
N GLY A 25 -30.58 -2.08 49.65
CA GLY A 25 -31.06 -1.41 50.86
C GLY A 25 -31.58 0.03 50.77
N THR A 26 -32.80 0.20 50.25
CA THR A 26 -33.83 1.19 50.68
C THR A 26 -33.53 2.71 50.76
N ASN A 27 -34.30 3.48 49.98
CA ASN A 27 -35.32 4.46 50.43
C ASN A 27 -35.25 5.87 49.77
N SER A 28 -36.35 6.18 49.07
CA SER A 28 -37.03 7.47 48.83
C SER A 28 -36.28 8.82 48.87
N GLY A 29 -36.46 9.60 47.80
CA GLY A 29 -36.25 11.06 47.80
C GLY A 29 -36.11 11.63 46.39
N GLY A 30 -37.15 12.28 45.87
CA GLY A 30 -37.19 12.77 44.49
C GLY A 30 -36.38 14.04 44.22
N ASN A 31 -35.82 14.12 43.01
CA ASN A 31 -35.84 15.29 42.12
C ASN A 31 -35.28 14.92 40.73
N PRO A 32 -35.81 15.48 39.63
CA PRO A 32 -35.37 15.11 38.28
C PRO A 32 -34.02 15.75 37.91
N ALA A 33 -33.31 15.06 37.02
CA ALA A 33 -31.93 15.29 36.58
C ALA A 33 -31.61 16.73 36.10
N PRO A 34 -30.36 17.21 36.30
CA PRO A 34 -29.88 18.35 35.54
C PRO A 34 -29.56 17.91 34.10
N ALA A 35 -30.03 18.73 33.16
CA ALA A 35 -29.89 18.54 31.74
C ALA A 35 -28.45 18.23 31.30
N GLN A 36 -28.29 17.20 30.48
CA GLN A 36 -27.07 16.92 29.74
C GLN A 36 -26.68 18.18 28.93
N ALA A 37 -25.58 18.81 29.32
CA ALA A 37 -24.98 19.89 28.55
C ALA A 37 -24.62 19.36 27.16
N GLN A 38 -25.37 19.80 26.15
CA GLN A 38 -25.04 19.58 24.75
C GLN A 38 -23.63 20.13 24.50
N ALA A 39 -22.73 19.26 24.07
CA ALA A 39 -21.41 19.67 23.58
C ALA A 39 -21.63 20.73 22.47
N PRO A 40 -20.90 21.86 22.50
CA PRO A 40 -21.07 22.89 21.49
C PRO A 40 -20.78 22.29 20.10
N PRO A 41 -21.49 22.73 19.04
CA PRO A 41 -21.22 22.23 17.70
C PRO A 41 -19.74 22.43 17.40
N ARG A 42 -19.05 21.35 16.99
CA ARG A 42 -17.70 21.46 16.41
C ARG A 42 -17.83 22.36 15.19
N ILE A 43 -17.59 23.66 15.40
CA ILE A 43 -17.35 24.61 14.33
C ILE A 43 -16.12 24.06 13.64
N ILE A 44 -16.31 23.48 12.46
CA ILE A 44 -15.23 23.20 11.54
C ILE A 44 -14.75 24.58 11.10
N THR A 45 -13.81 25.14 11.85
CA THR A 45 -13.04 26.29 11.43
C THR A 45 -12.24 25.83 10.22
N VAL A 46 -12.85 25.97 9.04
CA VAL A 46 -12.17 25.79 7.75
C VAL A 46 -11.02 26.77 7.78
N GLN A 47 -9.81 26.26 8.01
CA GLN A 47 -8.61 27.06 7.99
C GLN A 47 -8.59 27.80 6.65
N PRO A 48 -8.43 29.14 6.65
CA PRO A 48 -8.41 29.88 5.40
C PRO A 48 -7.26 29.36 4.54
N LEU A 49 -7.53 29.16 3.25
CA LEU A 49 -6.54 28.74 2.26
C LEU A 49 -5.28 29.57 2.42
N LEU A 50 -4.16 28.92 2.75
CA LEU A 50 -2.90 29.60 3.00
C LEU A 50 -2.32 30.07 1.66
N ARG A 51 -1.65 31.22 1.63
CA ARG A 51 -0.99 31.70 0.39
C ARG A 51 0.06 30.71 -0.16
N SER A 52 0.60 29.83 0.68
CA SER A 52 1.52 28.75 0.29
C SER A 52 0.84 27.60 -0.45
N ASP A 53 -0.47 27.44 -0.30
CA ASP A 53 -1.26 26.42 -0.99
C ASP A 53 -1.80 26.94 -2.34
N MET A 54 -1.56 28.22 -2.63
CA MET A 54 -1.87 28.82 -3.92
C MET A 54 -0.87 28.35 -4.97
N GLN A 55 -1.37 28.12 -6.19
CA GLN A 55 -0.56 27.77 -7.35
C GLN A 55 0.66 28.71 -7.47
N THR A 56 1.85 28.13 -7.64
CA THR A 56 3.06 28.88 -7.96
C THR A 56 2.83 29.74 -9.20
N SER A 57 3.14 31.03 -9.12
CA SER A 57 3.01 31.94 -10.25
C SER A 57 3.99 31.51 -11.35
N TYR A 58 3.45 31.30 -12.55
CA TYR A 58 4.21 30.99 -13.75
C TYR A 58 4.34 32.22 -14.65
N ALA A 59 3.89 33.40 -14.20
CA ALA A 59 3.91 34.62 -14.98
C ALA A 59 5.36 35.05 -15.30
N GLN A 60 5.70 35.03 -16.57
CA GLN A 60 6.95 35.53 -17.11
C GLN A 60 6.63 36.34 -18.35
N ASP A 61 7.02 37.62 -18.35
CA ASP A 61 6.94 38.49 -19.51
C ASP A 61 8.34 38.56 -20.14
N MET A 62 8.50 38.05 -21.37
CA MET A 62 9.79 38.10 -22.06
C MET A 62 10.08 39.46 -22.70
N GLY A 63 9.22 40.46 -22.47
CA GLY A 63 9.43 41.85 -22.86
C GLY A 63 9.16 42.08 -24.35
N THR A 64 8.42 43.14 -24.63
CA THR A 64 8.11 43.65 -25.98
C THR A 64 9.31 44.26 -26.72
N GLY A 65 10.51 44.27 -26.12
CA GLY A 65 11.63 45.10 -26.59
C GLY A 65 12.40 44.60 -27.82
N SER A 66 12.15 43.37 -28.30
CA SER A 66 12.94 42.76 -29.40
C SER A 66 12.12 42.40 -30.64
N LEU A 67 10.84 42.76 -30.67
CA LEU A 67 10.02 42.63 -31.88
C LEU A 67 9.95 44.00 -32.56
N ASP A 68 10.92 44.29 -33.43
CA ASP A 68 10.79 45.37 -34.41
C ASP A 68 9.52 45.13 -35.21
N HIS A 69 8.47 45.88 -34.89
CA HIS A 69 7.22 45.80 -35.60
C HIS A 69 7.42 46.45 -36.97
N ASP A 70 7.41 45.65 -38.04
CA ASP A 70 7.12 46.19 -39.37
C ASP A 70 5.85 47.05 -39.30
N CYS A 71 5.74 48.07 -40.15
CA CYS A 71 4.60 48.99 -40.19
C CYS A 71 3.25 48.24 -40.16
N TYR A 72 3.17 47.07 -40.79
CA TYR A 72 2.01 46.18 -40.77
C TYR A 72 1.68 45.59 -39.38
N GLY A 73 2.69 45.18 -38.60
CA GLY A 73 2.52 44.64 -37.25
C GLY A 73 2.00 45.68 -36.26
N SER A 74 2.39 46.95 -36.40
CA SER A 74 1.87 48.04 -35.56
C SER A 74 0.40 48.37 -35.90
N VAL A 75 0.07 48.40 -37.20
CA VAL A 75 -1.31 48.60 -37.68
C VAL A 75 -2.22 47.46 -37.21
N LEU A 76 -1.80 46.20 -37.35
CA LEU A 76 -2.59 45.07 -36.86
C LEU A 76 -2.78 45.08 -35.34
N ASN A 77 -1.76 45.49 -34.59
CA ASN A 77 -1.90 45.64 -33.14
C ASN A 77 -2.92 46.73 -32.79
N PHE A 78 -2.83 47.89 -33.46
CA PHE A 78 -3.76 49.00 -33.25
C PHE A 78 -5.20 48.66 -33.63
N CYS A 79 -5.40 48.02 -34.80
CA CYS A 79 -6.71 47.48 -35.20
C CYS A 79 -7.23 46.48 -34.16
N GLY A 80 -6.37 45.59 -33.66
CA GLY A 80 -6.75 44.62 -32.65
C GLY A 80 -7.12 45.23 -31.30
N VAL A 81 -6.46 46.32 -30.90
CA VAL A 81 -6.84 47.08 -29.70
C VAL A 81 -8.18 47.77 -29.91
N ILE A 82 -8.42 48.43 -31.05
CA ILE A 82 -9.69 49.11 -31.34
C ILE A 82 -10.85 48.11 -31.37
N VAL A 83 -10.72 47.03 -32.15
CA VAL A 83 -11.78 46.02 -32.28
C VAL A 83 -11.99 45.30 -30.95
N GLY A 84 -10.91 44.99 -30.22
CA GLY A 84 -11.01 44.35 -28.92
C GLY A 84 -11.65 45.23 -27.85
N ASN A 85 -11.41 46.55 -27.86
CA ASN A 85 -12.05 47.50 -26.94
C ASN A 85 -13.52 47.75 -27.32
N CYS A 86 -13.85 47.65 -28.60
CA CYS A 86 -15.23 47.67 -29.09
C CYS A 86 -15.99 46.40 -28.66
N GLY A 87 -15.34 45.24 -28.62
CA GLY A 87 -15.91 43.98 -28.12
C GLY A 87 -16.19 43.94 -26.61
N THR A 88 -15.66 44.88 -25.82
CA THR A 88 -16.07 45.08 -24.42
C THR A 88 -17.46 45.71 -24.28
N ILE A 89 -17.97 46.32 -25.35
CA ILE A 89 -19.29 46.96 -25.37
C ILE A 89 -20.33 45.87 -25.72
N PRO A 90 -21.30 45.58 -24.84
CA PRO A 90 -22.24 44.45 -25.01
C PRO A 90 -23.09 44.45 -26.29
N CYS A 91 -23.11 45.55 -27.05
CA CYS A 91 -23.93 45.71 -28.25
C CYS A 91 -23.17 45.52 -29.58
N CYS A 92 -21.84 45.32 -29.56
CA CYS A 92 -21.04 45.18 -30.77
C CYS A 92 -20.74 43.70 -31.09
N PRO A 93 -20.84 43.26 -32.37
CA PRO A 93 -20.58 41.87 -32.77
C PRO A 93 -19.10 41.46 -32.78
N ALA A 94 -18.23 42.21 -32.10
CA ALA A 94 -16.79 41.97 -32.08
C ALA A 94 -16.41 40.88 -31.06
N PRO A 95 -15.34 40.10 -31.31
CA PRO A 95 -14.91 39.05 -30.40
C PRO A 95 -14.45 39.62 -29.05
N ASN A 96 -14.85 38.97 -27.96
CA ASN A 96 -14.46 39.35 -26.60
C ASN A 96 -12.94 39.24 -26.41
N ILE A 97 -12.33 40.32 -25.93
CA ILE A 97 -10.89 40.43 -25.67
C ILE A 97 -10.45 39.70 -24.40
N TYR A 98 -11.36 39.53 -23.45
CA TYR A 98 -11.06 38.88 -22.18
C TYR A 98 -11.31 37.38 -22.29
N LYS A 99 -10.24 36.62 -22.11
CA LYS A 99 -10.30 35.16 -22.00
C LYS A 99 -10.03 34.76 -20.57
N GLN A 100 -10.85 33.86 -20.05
CA GLN A 100 -10.66 33.31 -18.71
C GLN A 100 -9.70 32.13 -18.78
N VAL A 101 -8.69 32.16 -17.91
CA VAL A 101 -7.81 31.02 -17.63
C VAL A 101 -8.22 30.46 -16.28
N GLY A 102 -8.59 29.18 -16.26
CA GLY A 102 -9.00 28.49 -15.03
C GLY A 102 -7.84 28.30 -14.05
N GLN A 103 -8.16 28.19 -12.76
CA GLN A 103 -7.18 27.82 -11.74
C GLN A 103 -6.61 26.42 -12.01
N GLY A 104 -5.33 26.21 -11.68
CA GLY A 104 -4.60 25.00 -12.03
C GLY A 104 -4.20 24.94 -13.50
N SER A 105 -4.28 26.04 -14.25
CA SER A 105 -3.83 26.12 -15.63
C SER A 105 -3.04 27.41 -15.86
N VAL A 106 -2.17 27.40 -16.86
CA VAL A 106 -1.34 28.55 -17.23
C VAL A 106 -1.65 28.92 -18.66
N GLY A 107 -1.85 30.22 -18.91
CA GLY A 107 -2.06 30.77 -20.23
C GLY A 107 -0.73 31.12 -20.89
N LEU A 108 -0.40 30.51 -22.01
CA LEU A 108 0.73 30.91 -22.85
C LEU A 108 0.21 31.76 -23.99
N ILE A 109 0.73 32.99 -24.10
CA ILE A 109 0.36 33.92 -25.16
C ILE A 109 1.49 33.94 -26.20
N THR A 110 1.14 33.64 -27.43
CA THR A 110 2.00 33.85 -28.59
C THR A 110 1.50 35.04 -29.38
N ARG A 111 2.40 35.95 -29.77
CA ARG A 111 2.11 37.11 -30.61
C ARG A 111 2.81 36.94 -31.95
N PHE A 112 2.05 36.97 -33.05
CA PHE A 112 2.55 36.71 -34.42
C PHE A 112 3.36 35.40 -34.57
N GLY A 113 3.07 34.39 -33.74
CA GLY A 113 3.77 33.10 -33.75
C GLY A 113 5.00 33.01 -32.84
N GLN A 114 5.48 34.14 -32.31
CA GLN A 114 6.53 34.13 -31.28
C GLN A 114 5.92 34.07 -29.88
N PHE A 115 6.57 33.38 -28.96
CA PHE A 115 6.18 33.39 -27.55
C PHE A 115 6.38 34.78 -26.95
N TYR A 116 5.34 35.31 -26.30
CA TYR A 116 5.34 36.65 -25.73
C TYR A 116 5.41 36.61 -24.20
N LYS A 117 4.45 35.94 -23.56
CA LYS A 117 4.39 35.84 -22.10
C LYS A 117 3.58 34.64 -21.63
N SER A 118 3.88 34.17 -20.42
CA SER A 118 3.02 33.28 -19.63
C SER A 118 2.20 34.10 -18.64
N VAL A 119 0.95 33.71 -18.44
CA VAL A 119 -0.01 34.41 -17.59
C VAL A 119 -0.65 33.42 -16.61
N ASP A 120 -0.75 33.85 -15.37
CA ASP A 120 -1.40 33.12 -14.29
C ASP A 120 -2.93 33.00 -14.49
N PRO A 121 -3.60 32.08 -13.77
CA PRO A 121 -5.05 31.97 -13.78
C PRO A 121 -5.76 33.31 -13.53
N GLY A 122 -6.82 33.57 -14.28
CA GLY A 122 -7.60 34.79 -14.15
C GLY A 122 -8.15 35.30 -15.47
N LEU A 123 -8.65 36.53 -15.44
CA LEU A 123 -9.15 37.22 -16.63
C LEU A 123 -7.98 37.87 -17.36
N VAL A 124 -7.64 37.35 -18.54
CA VAL A 124 -6.49 37.81 -19.31
C VAL A 124 -6.96 38.52 -20.57
N LYS A 125 -6.43 39.72 -20.80
CA LYS A 125 -6.65 40.49 -22.03
C LYS A 125 -5.80 39.89 -23.14
N VAL A 126 -6.43 39.40 -24.20
CA VAL A 126 -5.77 38.79 -25.36
C VAL A 126 -6.27 39.47 -26.63
N ASN A 127 -5.36 40.04 -27.41
CA ASN A 127 -5.70 40.68 -28.68
C ASN A 127 -6.14 39.63 -29.72
N PRO A 128 -7.39 39.64 -30.22
CA PRO A 128 -7.92 38.57 -31.08
C PRO A 128 -7.22 38.45 -32.44
N PHE A 129 -6.57 39.51 -32.94
CA PHE A 129 -5.93 39.48 -34.26
C PHE A 129 -4.45 39.09 -34.22
N THR A 130 -3.73 39.53 -33.18
CA THR A 130 -2.27 39.39 -33.12
C THR A 130 -1.81 38.32 -32.14
N GLU A 131 -2.64 38.00 -31.14
CA GLU A 131 -2.29 37.10 -30.05
C GLU A 131 -3.13 35.82 -30.08
N ARG A 132 -2.49 34.70 -29.74
CA ARG A 132 -3.16 33.43 -29.50
C ARG A 132 -2.85 32.97 -28.09
N LEU A 133 -3.90 32.60 -27.36
CA LEU A 133 -3.82 32.02 -26.02
C LEU A 133 -3.88 30.50 -26.14
N ARG A 134 -2.87 29.80 -25.62
CA ARG A 134 -2.88 28.35 -25.38
C ARG A 134 -2.95 28.11 -23.89
N ILE A 135 -3.92 27.33 -23.44
CA ILE A 135 -4.10 27.01 -22.02
C ILE A 135 -3.47 25.64 -21.76
N VAL A 136 -2.60 25.58 -20.76
CA VAL A 136 -1.89 24.36 -20.36
C VAL A 136 -2.29 24.02 -18.93
N ASP A 137 -2.66 22.77 -18.69
CA ASP A 137 -2.98 22.29 -17.36
C ASP A 137 -1.69 21.93 -16.60
N VAL A 138 -1.52 22.50 -15.40
CA VAL A 138 -0.36 22.22 -14.53
C VAL A 138 -0.72 21.26 -13.39
N LYS A 139 -1.97 20.81 -13.30
CA LYS A 139 -2.39 19.82 -12.32
C LYS A 139 -1.75 18.46 -12.61
N ILE A 140 -1.71 17.61 -11.59
CA ILE A 140 -1.32 16.21 -11.75
C ILE A 140 -2.35 15.52 -12.65
N GLN A 141 -1.86 14.94 -13.74
CA GLN A 141 -2.65 14.20 -14.72
C GLN A 141 -2.22 12.73 -14.71
N SER A 142 -3.19 11.85 -14.97
CA SER A 142 -2.93 10.41 -15.13
C SER A 142 -2.94 10.03 -16.61
N ILE A 143 -1.92 9.29 -17.03
CA ILE A 143 -1.87 8.62 -18.33
C ILE A 143 -1.85 7.11 -18.10
N PRO A 144 -2.89 6.39 -18.55
CA PRO A 144 -2.81 4.94 -18.60
C PRO A 144 -1.83 4.54 -19.72
N ILE A 145 -0.91 3.64 -19.40
CA ILE A 145 0.00 3.05 -20.37
C ILE A 145 -0.71 1.82 -20.94
N PRO A 146 -0.86 1.71 -22.27
CA PRO A 146 -1.56 0.59 -22.87
C PRO A 146 -0.84 -0.72 -22.56
N ARG A 147 -1.62 -1.80 -22.49
CA ARG A 147 -1.11 -3.12 -22.15
C ARG A 147 -0.04 -3.59 -23.11
N GLN A 148 1.02 -4.16 -22.57
CA GLN A 148 2.15 -4.66 -23.36
C GLN A 148 2.49 -6.10 -22.97
N ASN A 149 2.72 -6.92 -23.99
CA ASN A 149 3.31 -8.24 -23.81
C ASN A 149 4.84 -8.11 -23.79
N VAL A 150 5.46 -8.50 -22.68
CA VAL A 150 6.91 -8.43 -22.49
C VAL A 150 7.42 -9.76 -21.95
N THR A 151 8.54 -10.22 -22.49
CA THR A 151 9.25 -11.40 -21.99
C THR A 151 10.29 -10.98 -20.96
N THR A 152 10.26 -11.59 -19.78
CA THR A 152 11.22 -11.36 -18.69
C THR A 152 12.55 -12.07 -18.94
N ARG A 153 13.56 -11.83 -18.10
CA ARG A 153 14.89 -12.46 -18.18
C ARG A 153 14.86 -13.99 -18.17
N ASP A 154 13.89 -14.55 -17.46
CA ASP A 154 13.60 -15.97 -17.27
C ASP A 154 12.74 -16.56 -18.42
N ASN A 155 12.62 -15.83 -19.54
CA ASN A 155 11.93 -16.25 -20.75
C ASN A 155 10.43 -16.54 -20.53
N VAL A 156 9.81 -15.75 -19.65
CA VAL A 156 8.38 -15.81 -19.36
C VAL A 156 7.68 -14.60 -19.94
N SER A 157 6.67 -14.82 -20.79
CA SER A 157 5.86 -13.74 -21.35
C SER A 157 4.75 -13.34 -20.40
N VAL A 158 4.66 -12.05 -20.10
CA VAL A 158 3.67 -11.46 -19.21
C VAL A 158 3.04 -10.25 -19.88
N ASP A 159 1.74 -10.06 -19.66
CA ASP A 159 1.02 -8.86 -20.10
C ASP A 159 0.94 -7.87 -18.93
N LEU A 160 1.43 -6.66 -19.15
CA LEU A 160 1.55 -5.65 -18.10
C LEU A 160 0.63 -4.45 -18.37
N ASP A 161 -0.06 -4.02 -17.33
CA ASP A 161 -0.87 -2.80 -17.28
C ASP A 161 -0.25 -1.83 -16.27
N SER A 162 -0.16 -0.55 -16.61
CA SER A 162 0.52 0.45 -15.78
C SER A 162 -0.08 1.84 -15.97
N VAL A 163 0.09 2.70 -14.98
CA VAL A 163 -0.37 4.10 -15.02
C VAL A 163 0.75 5.02 -14.55
N MET A 164 0.84 6.19 -15.18
CA MET A 164 1.81 7.21 -14.84
C MET A 164 1.10 8.49 -14.41
N PHE A 165 1.59 9.09 -13.33
CA PHE A 165 1.18 10.41 -12.85
C PHE A 165 2.27 11.41 -13.15
N TYR A 166 1.91 12.53 -13.77
CA TYR A 166 2.85 13.59 -14.10
C TYR A 166 2.16 14.95 -13.98
N HIS A 167 2.95 16.01 -13.85
CA HIS A 167 2.46 17.37 -13.97
C HIS A 167 3.47 18.22 -14.75
N ILE A 168 2.99 19.33 -15.31
CA ILE A 168 3.82 20.23 -16.10
C ILE A 168 4.46 21.27 -15.17
N VAL A 169 5.79 21.28 -15.10
CA VAL A 169 6.56 22.26 -14.33
C VAL A 169 6.89 23.48 -15.19
N SER A 170 7.22 23.28 -16.46
CA SER A 170 7.51 24.38 -17.39
C SER A 170 6.52 24.35 -18.57
N PRO A 171 5.44 25.16 -18.53
CA PRO A 171 4.43 25.16 -19.59
C PRO A 171 5.01 25.61 -20.93
N PHE A 172 6.01 26.51 -20.92
CA PHE A 172 6.73 26.92 -22.13
C PHE A 172 7.42 25.73 -22.81
N ARG A 173 8.25 24.97 -22.08
CA ARG A 173 8.96 23.81 -22.64
C ARG A 173 7.97 22.71 -23.06
N ALA A 174 6.90 22.50 -22.30
CA ALA A 174 5.90 21.49 -22.64
C ALA A 174 5.18 21.79 -23.97
N VAL A 175 4.86 23.05 -24.26
CA VAL A 175 4.11 23.41 -25.49
C VAL A 175 4.99 23.59 -26.72
N PHE A 176 6.24 24.05 -26.55
CA PHE A 176 7.12 24.36 -27.68
C PHE A 176 8.28 23.37 -27.86
N GLY A 177 8.57 22.54 -26.85
CA GLY A 177 9.66 21.56 -26.92
C GLY A 177 9.28 20.28 -27.66
N ILE A 178 8.01 19.86 -27.59
CA ILE A 178 7.51 18.65 -28.26
C ILE A 178 6.08 18.86 -28.75
N ALA A 179 5.70 18.20 -29.85
CA ALA A 179 4.39 18.35 -30.46
C ALA A 179 3.25 17.83 -29.57
N ASP A 180 3.43 16.64 -28.99
CA ASP A 180 2.48 16.02 -28.06
C ASP A 180 3.23 15.35 -26.91
N VAL A 181 3.25 16.06 -25.77
CA VAL A 181 3.89 15.63 -24.53
C VAL A 181 3.29 14.32 -24.03
N ARG A 182 1.97 14.16 -24.13
CA ARG A 182 1.25 13.01 -23.56
C ARG A 182 1.63 11.73 -24.29
N ASN A 183 1.60 11.78 -25.62
CA ASN A 183 1.95 10.64 -26.46
C ASN A 183 3.44 10.31 -26.35
N ALA A 184 4.33 11.31 -26.34
CA ALA A 184 5.76 11.09 -26.20
C ALA A 184 6.14 10.46 -24.86
N LEU A 185 5.54 10.92 -23.76
CA LEU A 185 5.72 10.30 -22.44
C LEU A 185 5.19 8.86 -22.41
N MET A 186 4.03 8.61 -23.02
CA MET A 186 3.46 7.28 -23.11
C MET A 186 4.38 6.32 -23.87
N GLU A 187 4.91 6.71 -25.04
CA GLU A 187 5.85 5.91 -25.83
C GLU A 187 7.18 5.68 -25.09
N ARG A 188 7.68 6.72 -24.41
CA ARG A 188 8.89 6.63 -23.60
C ARG A 188 8.71 5.66 -22.42
N ALA A 189 7.59 5.76 -21.70
CA ALA A 189 7.27 4.88 -20.58
C ALA A 189 7.11 3.43 -21.05
N GLN A 190 6.43 3.19 -22.17
CA GLN A 190 6.31 1.88 -22.80
C GLN A 190 7.67 1.23 -23.12
N THR A 191 8.55 1.98 -23.78
CA THR A 191 9.88 1.48 -24.14
C THR A 191 10.72 1.19 -22.89
N THR A 192 10.62 2.04 -21.86
CA THR A 192 11.34 1.88 -20.60
C THR A 192 10.83 0.69 -19.80
N LEU A 193 9.51 0.52 -19.70
CA LEU A 193 8.87 -0.66 -19.11
C LEU A 193 9.43 -1.93 -19.74
N ARG A 194 9.35 -2.04 -21.08
CA ARG A 194 9.88 -3.21 -21.80
C ARG A 194 11.35 -3.48 -21.50
N HIS A 195 12.17 -2.43 -21.45
CA HIS A 195 13.61 -2.56 -21.20
C HIS A 195 13.90 -3.05 -19.77
N VAL A 196 13.31 -2.43 -18.76
CA VAL A 196 13.56 -2.77 -17.35
C VAL A 196 13.02 -4.17 -17.05
N ILE A 197 11.79 -4.48 -17.45
CA ILE A 197 11.17 -5.80 -17.23
C ILE A 197 11.94 -6.92 -17.95
N GLY A 198 12.45 -6.67 -19.16
CA GLY A 198 13.28 -7.65 -19.87
C GLY A 198 14.60 -7.98 -19.16
N SER A 199 15.12 -7.05 -18.34
CA SER A 199 16.34 -7.26 -17.55
C SER A 199 16.10 -7.96 -16.21
N ARG A 200 14.86 -7.97 -15.72
CA ARG A 200 14.46 -8.51 -14.41
C ARG A 200 13.85 -9.90 -14.53
N THR A 201 13.94 -10.66 -13.45
CA THR A 201 13.28 -11.97 -13.32
C THR A 201 11.82 -11.79 -12.88
N LEU A 202 10.92 -12.69 -13.27
CA LEU A 202 9.50 -12.66 -12.90
C LEU A 202 9.29 -12.56 -11.37
N GLN A 203 10.07 -13.32 -10.59
CA GLN A 203 9.95 -13.31 -9.13
C GLN A 203 10.23 -11.93 -8.52
N SER A 204 11.17 -11.18 -9.09
CA SER A 204 11.51 -9.83 -8.63
C SER A 204 10.41 -8.82 -9.00
N LEU A 205 9.78 -8.98 -10.16
CA LEU A 205 8.62 -8.16 -10.55
C LEU A 205 7.42 -8.37 -9.62
N LEU A 206 7.27 -9.58 -9.06
CA LEU A 206 6.20 -9.91 -8.11
C LEU A 206 6.52 -9.50 -6.67
N THR A 207 7.78 -9.58 -6.25
CA THR A 207 8.20 -9.34 -4.86
C THR A 207 8.55 -7.87 -4.62
N ASP A 208 9.28 -7.25 -5.56
CA ASP A 208 9.88 -5.92 -5.44
C ASP A 208 9.26 -4.94 -6.44
N ARG A 209 7.94 -4.99 -6.63
CA ARG A 209 7.24 -4.19 -7.66
C ARG A 209 7.48 -2.68 -7.48
N GLU A 210 7.57 -2.19 -6.25
CA GLU A 210 7.82 -0.77 -5.94
C GLU A 210 9.24 -0.36 -6.34
N ALA A 211 10.24 -1.23 -6.15
CA ALA A 211 11.61 -0.94 -6.54
C ALA A 211 11.76 -0.87 -8.06
N VAL A 212 11.10 -1.79 -8.78
CA VAL A 212 11.06 -1.80 -10.25
C VAL A 212 10.34 -0.56 -10.79
N ALA A 213 9.22 -0.18 -10.18
CA ALA A 213 8.48 1.02 -10.53
C ALA A 213 9.32 2.29 -10.37
N SER A 214 10.06 2.42 -9.27
CA SER A 214 10.97 3.55 -9.01
C SER A 214 12.13 3.62 -10.00
N GLU A 215 12.67 2.48 -10.42
CA GLU A 215 13.71 2.44 -11.46
C GLU A 215 13.18 2.94 -12.81
N ILE A 216 11.97 2.50 -13.20
CA ILE A 216 11.31 2.96 -14.43
C ILE A 216 11.03 4.47 -14.36
N GLU A 217 10.53 4.94 -13.22
CA GLU A 217 10.27 6.36 -12.96
C GLU A 217 11.52 7.21 -13.17
N SER A 218 12.66 6.84 -12.57
CA SER A 218 13.91 7.58 -12.70
C SER A 218 14.39 7.69 -14.16
N ILE A 219 14.26 6.63 -14.95
CA ILE A 219 14.66 6.61 -16.37
C ILE A 219 13.73 7.45 -17.25
N VAL A 220 12.43 7.48 -16.93
CA VAL A 220 11.45 8.30 -17.64
C VAL A 220 11.59 9.77 -17.25
N GLU A 221 11.76 10.08 -15.96
CA GLU A 221 11.92 11.43 -15.43
C GLU A 221 13.11 12.16 -16.08
N GLY A 222 14.24 11.48 -16.24
CA GLY A 222 15.43 12.07 -16.87
C GLY A 222 15.21 12.58 -18.30
N VAL A 223 14.26 12.00 -19.05
CA VAL A 223 13.87 12.50 -20.38
C VAL A 223 12.72 13.50 -20.28
N ALA A 224 11.76 13.28 -19.38
CA ALA A 224 10.61 14.15 -19.17
C ALA A 224 11.01 15.57 -18.75
N GLU A 225 12.11 15.72 -17.99
CA GLU A 225 12.63 17.02 -17.55
C GLU A 225 13.01 17.91 -18.74
N ALA A 226 13.56 17.33 -19.82
CA ALA A 226 13.88 18.07 -21.04
C ALA A 226 12.63 18.66 -21.71
N TRP A 227 11.47 18.02 -21.55
CA TRP A 227 10.17 18.50 -22.03
C TRP A 227 9.46 19.43 -21.04
N GLY A 228 10.04 19.70 -19.86
CA GLY A 228 9.43 20.54 -18.84
C GLY A 228 8.31 19.84 -18.04
N VAL A 229 8.34 18.52 -18.01
CA VAL A 229 7.40 17.68 -17.26
C VAL A 229 8.12 17.01 -16.10
N LYS A 230 7.45 16.97 -14.95
CA LYS A 230 7.89 16.15 -13.82
C LYS A 230 6.96 14.95 -13.67
N VAL A 231 7.55 13.77 -13.57
CA VAL A 231 6.83 12.53 -13.26
C VAL A 231 6.76 12.41 -11.74
N GLU A 232 5.57 12.18 -11.21
CA GLU A 232 5.35 12.03 -9.76
C GLU A 232 5.48 10.58 -9.31
N SER A 233 4.96 9.66 -10.13
CA SER A 233 5.08 8.23 -9.90
C SER A 233 4.63 7.44 -11.13
N ILE A 234 5.20 6.25 -11.27
CA ILE A 234 4.72 5.22 -12.18
C ILE A 234 4.28 4.02 -11.33
N LEU A 235 3.05 3.54 -11.56
CA LEU A 235 2.51 2.39 -10.84
C LEU A 235 2.25 1.24 -11.80
N ILE A 236 2.73 0.06 -11.43
CA ILE A 236 2.39 -1.20 -12.08
C ILE A 236 1.01 -1.61 -11.54
N LYS A 237 0.01 -1.65 -12.41
CA LYS A 237 -1.38 -1.90 -12.03
C LYS A 237 -1.64 -3.40 -11.91
N ASP A 238 -1.46 -4.12 -13.00
CA ASP A 238 -1.73 -5.55 -13.10
C ASP A 238 -0.64 -6.27 -13.91
N ILE A 239 -0.29 -7.49 -13.48
CA ILE A 239 0.57 -8.42 -14.21
C ILE A 239 -0.27 -9.65 -14.53
N LEU A 240 -0.53 -9.87 -15.81
CA LEU A 240 -1.34 -10.99 -16.29
C LEU A 240 -0.45 -12.07 -16.90
N PHE A 241 -0.77 -13.32 -16.57
CA PHE A 241 -0.05 -14.52 -17.02
C PHE A 241 -0.96 -15.35 -17.93
N SER A 242 -0.37 -16.22 -18.75
CA SER A 242 -1.15 -17.29 -19.38
C SER A 242 -1.73 -18.22 -18.29
N SER A 243 -2.92 -18.77 -18.55
CA SER A 243 -3.60 -19.66 -17.61
C SER A 243 -2.77 -20.90 -17.25
N GLU A 244 -2.02 -21.43 -18.21
CA GLU A 244 -1.11 -22.56 -18.02
C GLU A 244 0.00 -22.24 -17.02
N LEU A 245 0.70 -21.12 -17.23
CA LEU A 245 1.76 -20.65 -16.34
C LEU A 245 1.22 -20.42 -14.93
N GLN A 246 0.07 -19.75 -14.79
CA GLN A 246 -0.54 -19.49 -13.50
C GLN A 246 -0.84 -20.79 -12.74
N ALA A 247 -1.32 -21.84 -13.43
CA ALA A 247 -1.54 -23.15 -12.84
C ALA A 247 -0.22 -23.79 -12.38
N SER A 248 0.83 -23.77 -13.22
CA SER A 248 2.14 -24.31 -12.89
C SER A 248 2.79 -23.60 -11.69
N LEU A 249 2.76 -22.26 -11.63
CA LEU A 249 3.26 -21.50 -10.49
C LEU A 249 2.47 -21.78 -9.22
N SER A 250 1.14 -21.88 -9.32
CA SER A 250 0.28 -22.20 -8.16
C SER A 250 0.61 -23.59 -7.62
N SER A 251 0.80 -24.57 -8.50
CA SER A 251 1.21 -25.92 -8.13
C SER A 251 2.60 -25.95 -7.49
N ALA A 252 3.58 -25.27 -8.09
CA ALA A 252 4.94 -25.19 -7.57
C ALA A 252 5.00 -24.48 -6.19
N ALA A 253 4.24 -23.39 -6.02
CA ALA A 253 4.13 -22.68 -4.75
C ALA A 253 3.48 -23.56 -3.67
N GLN A 254 2.46 -24.34 -4.03
CA GLN A 254 1.82 -25.27 -3.10
C GLN A 254 2.76 -26.40 -2.69
N ALA A 255 3.49 -26.98 -3.64
CA ALA A 255 4.50 -28.00 -3.35
C ALA A 255 5.59 -27.47 -2.42
N LYS A 256 6.09 -26.24 -2.68
CA LYS A 256 7.05 -25.57 -1.81
C LYS A 256 6.50 -25.36 -0.40
N ARG A 257 5.28 -24.83 -0.25
CA ARG A 257 4.64 -24.63 1.05
C ARG A 257 4.44 -25.94 1.82
N VAL A 258 4.02 -27.01 1.15
CA VAL A 258 3.87 -28.34 1.77
C VAL A 258 5.23 -28.89 2.21
N GLY A 259 6.28 -28.69 1.41
CA GLY A 259 7.65 -29.06 1.78
C GLY A 259 8.15 -28.29 3.00
N GLU A 260 7.99 -26.98 3.01
CA GLU A 260 8.37 -26.12 4.14
C GLU A 260 7.60 -26.48 5.42
N ALA A 261 6.29 -26.72 5.31
CA ALA A 261 5.46 -27.16 6.43
C ALA A 261 5.96 -28.50 7.02
N LYS A 262 6.35 -29.47 6.19
CA LYS A 262 6.93 -30.74 6.65
C LYS A 262 8.25 -30.55 7.37
N ILE A 263 9.12 -29.67 6.89
CA ILE A 263 10.40 -29.38 7.56
C ILE A 263 10.16 -28.72 8.92
N ILE A 264 9.23 -27.77 8.98
CA ILE A 264 8.85 -27.11 10.23
C ILE A 264 8.27 -28.12 11.22
N ALA A 265 7.38 -29.01 10.77
CA ALA A 265 6.80 -30.07 11.60
C ALA A 265 7.86 -31.04 12.14
N ALA A 266 8.77 -31.53 11.28
CA ALA A 266 9.84 -32.41 11.70
C ALA A 266 10.80 -31.75 12.71
N ARG A 267 11.11 -30.45 12.53
CA ARG A 267 11.90 -29.69 13.51
C ARG A 267 11.15 -29.52 14.82
N ALA A 268 9.86 -29.18 14.76
CA ALA A 268 9.01 -29.05 15.94
C ALA A 268 8.89 -30.38 16.72
N GLU A 269 8.80 -31.52 16.05
CA GLU A 269 8.80 -32.85 16.69
C GLU A 269 10.12 -33.13 17.41
N VAL A 270 11.26 -32.83 16.79
CA VAL A 270 12.58 -33.01 17.40
C VAL A 270 12.75 -32.10 18.62
N ASP A 271 12.36 -30.84 18.51
CA ASP A 271 12.48 -29.89 19.62
C ASP A 271 11.50 -30.22 20.75
N SER A 272 10.29 -30.69 20.43
CA SER A 272 9.34 -31.22 21.41
C SER A 272 9.91 -32.44 22.15
N ALA A 273 10.53 -33.38 21.43
CA ALA A 273 11.14 -34.56 22.03
C ALA A 273 12.30 -34.20 22.98
N LYS A 274 13.11 -33.18 22.65
CA LYS A 274 14.16 -32.67 23.56
C LYS A 274 13.57 -32.10 24.85
N LEU A 275 12.58 -31.22 24.73
CA LEU A 275 11.91 -30.62 25.90
C LEU A 275 11.24 -31.69 26.78
N MET A 276 10.62 -32.70 26.18
CA MET A 276 10.04 -33.83 26.92
C MET A 276 11.10 -34.64 27.68
N ARG A 277 12.28 -34.85 27.08
CA ARG A 277 13.39 -35.53 27.74
C ARG A 277 13.92 -34.73 28.93
N GLU A 278 14.14 -33.43 28.75
CA GLU A 278 14.56 -32.54 29.85
C GLU A 278 13.52 -32.54 30.98
N ALA A 279 12.23 -32.47 30.65
CA ALA A 279 11.16 -32.58 31.64
C ALA A 279 11.16 -33.94 32.35
N ALA A 280 11.43 -35.05 31.65
CA ALA A 280 11.54 -36.38 32.25
C ALA A 280 12.74 -36.49 33.20
N ASP A 281 13.89 -35.92 32.82
CA ASP A 281 15.08 -35.87 33.67
C ASP A 281 14.83 -35.08 34.96
N ILE A 282 14.14 -33.93 34.88
CA ILE A 282 13.72 -33.14 36.06
C ILE A 282 12.75 -33.94 36.94
N LEU A 283 11.81 -34.66 36.34
CA LEU A 283 10.82 -35.46 37.05
C LEU A 283 11.33 -36.83 37.52
N SER A 284 12.59 -37.18 37.28
CA SER A 284 13.17 -38.48 37.68
C SER A 284 13.21 -38.72 39.19
N SER A 285 12.99 -37.69 40.02
CA SER A 285 12.93 -37.86 41.47
C SER A 285 11.64 -38.59 41.88
N PRO A 286 11.70 -39.57 42.81
CA PRO A 286 10.53 -40.31 43.27
C PRO A 286 9.41 -39.41 43.82
N ALA A 287 9.77 -38.27 44.44
CA ALA A 287 8.82 -37.31 44.99
C ALA A 287 8.07 -36.52 43.89
N ALA A 288 8.75 -36.14 42.81
CA ALA A 288 8.14 -35.41 41.70
C ALA A 288 7.14 -36.29 40.91
N ILE A 289 7.44 -37.58 40.73
CA ILE A 289 6.52 -38.53 40.09
C ILE A 289 5.24 -38.69 40.91
N GLN A 290 5.34 -38.80 42.24
CA GLN A 290 4.17 -38.91 43.12
C GLN A 290 3.27 -37.67 43.04
N ILE A 291 3.83 -36.46 43.03
CA ILE A 291 3.06 -35.22 42.89
C ILE A 291 2.35 -35.19 41.52
N ARG A 292 3.03 -35.53 40.43
CA ARG A 292 2.43 -35.56 39.09
C ARG A 292 1.34 -36.62 38.96
N GLN A 293 1.46 -37.76 39.64
CA GLN A 293 0.40 -38.77 39.71
C GLN A 293 -0.83 -38.25 40.46
N LEU A 294 -0.64 -37.53 41.57
CA LEU A 294 -1.73 -36.89 42.31
C LEU A 294 -2.40 -35.78 41.49
N GLU A 295 -1.63 -34.98 40.76
CA GLU A 295 -2.17 -33.96 39.84
C GLU A 295 -2.97 -34.60 38.69
N ALA A 296 -2.46 -35.70 38.10
CA ALA A 296 -3.18 -36.44 37.05
C ALA A 296 -4.49 -37.03 37.59
N LEU A 297 -4.47 -37.62 38.80
CA LEU A 297 -5.68 -38.09 39.48
C LEU A 297 -6.65 -36.94 39.76
N GLN A 298 -6.17 -35.77 40.16
CA GLN A 298 -6.99 -34.58 40.40
C GLN A 298 -7.58 -34.02 39.10
N GLN A 299 -6.82 -34.06 38.00
CA GLN A 299 -7.27 -33.59 36.69
C GLN A 299 -8.30 -34.55 36.07
N MET A 300 -8.12 -35.86 36.22
CA MET A 300 -9.14 -36.86 35.89
C MET A 300 -10.39 -36.73 36.77
N ALA A 301 -10.23 -36.41 38.06
CA ALA A 301 -11.36 -36.11 38.95
C ALA A 301 -12.10 -34.82 38.55
N ARG A 302 -11.42 -33.86 37.89
CA ARG A 302 -12.01 -32.61 37.39
C ARG A 302 -12.65 -32.75 36.00
N SER A 303 -12.15 -33.61 35.11
CA SER A 303 -12.60 -33.72 33.70
C SER A 303 -13.87 -34.55 33.45
N SER A 304 -14.79 -34.59 34.43
CA SER A 304 -16.20 -35.06 34.36
C SER A 304 -16.51 -36.57 34.56
N GLN A 305 -17.48 -36.85 35.45
CA GLN A 305 -18.30 -38.08 35.56
C GLN A 305 -17.64 -39.46 35.79
N ALA A 306 -16.41 -39.58 36.27
CA ALA A 306 -15.90 -40.89 36.72
C ALA A 306 -16.29 -41.16 38.20
N LYS A 307 -17.47 -41.77 38.44
CA LYS A 307 -17.86 -42.30 39.77
C LYS A 307 -17.01 -43.52 40.19
N THR A 308 -16.20 -44.06 39.28
CA THR A 308 -15.34 -45.21 39.53
C THR A 308 -14.00 -45.00 38.82
N ILE A 309 -12.95 -44.76 39.60
CA ILE A 309 -11.57 -44.67 39.14
C ILE A 309 -10.91 -46.00 39.54
N PHE A 310 -10.59 -46.84 38.56
CA PHE A 310 -9.84 -48.08 38.80
C PHE A 310 -8.36 -47.75 38.86
N VAL A 311 -7.83 -47.71 40.09
CA VAL A 311 -6.39 -47.57 40.34
C VAL A 311 -5.75 -48.96 40.24
N PRO A 312 -4.82 -49.21 39.31
CA PRO A 312 -4.13 -50.50 39.24
C PRO A 312 -3.33 -50.75 40.54
N MET A 313 -3.59 -51.90 41.19
CA MET A 313 -2.98 -52.34 42.46
C MET A 313 -1.45 -52.54 42.41
N ASN A 314 -0.82 -52.31 41.26
CA ASN A 314 0.61 -52.45 41.01
C ASN A 314 1.42 -51.22 41.46
N LEU A 315 0.76 -50.13 41.88
CA LEU A 315 1.40 -48.86 42.24
C LEU A 315 2.28 -48.90 43.50
N PHE A 316 2.19 -49.96 44.32
CA PHE A 316 3.00 -50.13 45.55
C PHE A 316 3.83 -51.43 45.58
N GLY A 317 4.10 -52.03 44.42
CA GLY A 317 4.90 -53.25 44.32
C GLY A 317 6.40 -52.97 44.33
N ASN A 318 6.98 -52.82 45.52
CA ASN A 318 8.42 -53.05 45.70
C ASN A 318 8.79 -54.47 45.27
N GLY A 319 9.99 -54.62 44.72
CA GLY A 319 10.50 -55.88 44.19
C GLY A 319 10.55 -57.05 45.19
N ALA A 320 10.66 -58.23 44.58
CA ALA A 320 10.86 -59.57 45.16
C ALA A 320 9.60 -60.29 45.65
N ALA A 321 9.09 -61.20 44.82
CA ALA A 321 9.05 -62.63 45.16
C ALA A 321 8.62 -63.46 43.95
N ASP A 322 9.50 -64.38 43.63
CA ASP A 322 9.39 -65.48 42.69
C ASP A 322 8.28 -66.48 43.10
N THR A 323 7.99 -67.42 42.20
CA THR A 323 7.17 -68.65 42.34
C THR A 323 5.67 -68.57 42.03
N ALA A 324 5.29 -69.06 40.84
CA ALA A 324 4.39 -70.22 40.71
C ALA A 324 4.26 -70.64 39.24
N SER A 325 4.90 -71.75 38.90
CA SER A 325 4.72 -72.55 37.70
C SER A 325 3.32 -73.15 37.61
N VAL A 326 2.63 -73.04 36.47
CA VAL A 326 1.70 -74.07 35.98
C VAL A 326 1.80 -74.15 34.44
N ALA A 327 1.94 -75.39 33.98
CA ALA A 327 2.18 -75.85 32.62
C ALA A 327 1.04 -75.57 31.61
N GLY A 328 1.38 -75.59 30.31
CA GLY A 328 0.45 -75.45 29.17
C GLY A 328 -0.56 -76.59 29.01
N PRO A 329 -1.41 -76.56 27.96
CA PRO A 329 -0.93 -77.01 26.66
C PRO A 329 -1.47 -76.27 25.41
N SER A 330 -0.63 -76.29 24.37
CA SER A 330 -0.88 -76.52 22.95
C SER A 330 -2.27 -76.29 22.33
N GLY A 331 -2.30 -75.40 21.33
CA GLY A 331 -3.04 -75.57 20.08
C GLY A 331 -4.41 -74.91 20.00
N LEU A 332 -4.57 -73.95 19.07
CA LEU A 332 -5.61 -73.90 18.05
C LEU A 332 -5.57 -72.55 17.28
N ASN A 333 -5.32 -72.68 15.98
CA ASN A 333 -5.88 -71.90 14.87
C ASN A 333 -5.44 -70.44 14.65
N ASN A 334 -4.37 -70.31 13.87
CA ASN A 334 -4.30 -69.29 12.82
C ASN A 334 -5.29 -69.68 11.71
N THR A 335 -6.48 -69.08 11.74
CA THR A 335 -7.40 -69.05 10.61
C THR A 335 -7.17 -67.76 9.84
N ALA A 336 -6.79 -67.94 8.57
CA ALA A 336 -7.22 -67.18 7.41
C ALA A 336 -7.47 -65.67 7.59
N MET A 337 -6.59 -64.85 6.98
CA MET A 337 -6.94 -63.59 6.27
C MET A 337 -5.67 -63.00 5.61
N LEU A 338 -4.92 -63.81 4.85
CA LEU A 338 -3.76 -63.34 4.09
C LEU A 338 -3.67 -63.94 2.67
N ASN A 339 -4.81 -64.34 2.09
CA ASN A 339 -4.92 -64.66 0.66
C ASN A 339 -6.19 -64.02 0.10
N HIS A 340 -6.17 -62.70 -0.12
CA HIS A 340 -7.10 -62.06 -1.05
C HIS A 340 -6.50 -60.79 -1.66
N LEU A 341 -5.31 -60.90 -2.27
CA LEU A 341 -4.78 -59.90 -3.22
C LEU A 341 -3.81 -60.58 -4.22
N ALA A 342 -4.31 -61.58 -4.96
CA ALA A 342 -3.68 -62.08 -6.19
C ALA A 342 -4.69 -62.87 -7.02
N ASP A 343 -5.76 -62.22 -7.50
CA ASP A 343 -6.32 -62.41 -8.85
C ASP A 343 -7.56 -61.51 -9.04
N SER A 344 -7.41 -60.43 -9.81
CA SER A 344 -8.41 -59.74 -10.66
C SER A 344 -7.84 -58.42 -11.16
#